data_AF-A0A5B7AWN1-F1
#
_entry.id   AF-A0A5B7AWN1-F1
#
_cell.length_a   1.000
_cell.length_b   1.000
_cell.length_c   1.000
_cell.angle_alpha   90.00
_cell.angle_beta   90.00
_cell.angle_gamma   90.00
#
_symmetry.space_group_name_H-M   'P 1'
#
loop_
_entity.id
_entity.type
_entity.pdbx_description
1 polymer ?
#
loop_
_entity_poly.entity_id
_entity_poly.type
_entity_poly.pdbx_seq_one_letter_code
_entity_poly.pdbx_strand_id
1 'polypeptide(L)'
;MILKRTLQSICLLTVNPNTTTSIIVQVVNDDGALLPCAINAACAALVDAGIPLKHLSVAICCCLAESGYVILDPNKLEEQKMKAFVYLVFPNPILSVLPEGSLQVGGEPMEHGIITSVTHGVMSVDDYLHCLERGRAASAKLSDFLRRSLQSQLPSDSSKAG
;
A
#
# COMPACT_ATOMS: atom_id res chain seq x y z
N MET A 1 -13.07 9.47 -3.30
CA MET A 1 -12.35 10.13 -2.19
C MET A 1 -11.43 9.21 -1.38
N ILE A 2 -11.31 7.91 -1.70
CA ILE A 2 -10.52 6.95 -0.91
C ILE A 2 -9.02 7.25 -0.99
N LEU A 3 -8.47 7.41 -2.20
CA LEU A 3 -7.06 7.70 -2.43
C LEU A 3 -6.54 8.88 -1.58
N LYS A 4 -7.23 10.03 -1.61
CA LYS A 4 -6.85 11.21 -0.80
C LYS A 4 -6.76 10.88 0.69
N ARG A 5 -7.76 10.17 1.24
CA ARG A 5 -7.78 9.81 2.67
C ARG A 5 -6.67 8.83 3.03
N THR A 6 -6.43 7.83 2.18
CA THR A 6 -5.34 6.87 2.37
C THR A 6 -3.98 7.58 2.37
N LEU A 7 -3.73 8.46 1.40
CA LEU A 7 -2.47 9.22 1.30
C LEU A 7 -2.29 10.22 2.47
N GLN A 8 -3.36 10.89 2.89
CA GLN A 8 -3.31 11.76 4.07
C GLN A 8 -3.01 11.00 5.37
N SER A 9 -3.47 9.75 5.48
CA SER A 9 -3.22 8.91 6.66
C SER A 9 -1.75 8.55 6.79
N ILE A 10 -1.08 8.23 5.67
CA ILE A 10 0.33 7.82 5.62
C ILE A 10 1.31 9.00 5.66
N CYS A 11 0.93 10.20 5.20
CA CYS A 11 1.81 11.37 5.21
C CYS A 11 1.97 11.95 6.63
N LEU A 12 3.20 12.38 6.97
CA LEU A 12 3.48 13.07 8.22
C LEU A 12 3.27 14.59 8.04
N LEU A 13 2.03 15.02 8.17
CA LEU A 13 1.59 16.40 7.88
C LEU A 13 2.12 17.46 8.87
N THR A 14 2.74 17.04 9.99
CA THR A 14 3.28 17.95 11.03
C THR A 14 4.66 18.49 10.70
N VAL A 15 5.39 17.90 9.74
CA VAL A 15 6.77 18.32 9.42
C VAL A 15 6.80 19.63 8.63
N ASN A 16 5.87 19.81 7.70
CA ASN A 16 5.82 20.96 6.80
C ASN A 16 4.49 21.71 6.97
N PRO A 17 4.31 22.54 8.02
CA PRO A 17 3.10 23.33 8.20
C PRO A 17 2.87 24.31 7.03
N ASN A 18 1.62 24.66 6.76
CA ASN A 18 1.21 25.57 5.66
C ASN A 18 1.70 25.17 4.26
N THR A 19 2.03 23.90 4.05
CA THR A 19 2.46 23.38 2.75
C THR A 19 1.32 22.66 2.04
N THR A 20 1.22 22.83 0.73
CA THR A 20 0.28 22.09 -0.12
C THR A 20 1.04 21.14 -1.03
N THR A 21 0.86 19.83 -0.83
CA THR A 21 1.37 18.79 -1.73
C THR A 21 0.26 18.37 -2.68
N SER A 22 0.47 18.58 -3.98
CA SER A 22 -0.48 18.15 -5.03
C SER A 22 0.00 16.83 -5.65
N ILE A 23 -0.88 15.83 -5.65
CA ILE A 23 -0.60 14.50 -6.20
C ILE A 23 -1.55 14.29 -7.39
N ILE A 24 -0.97 14.04 -8.57
CA ILE A 24 -1.71 13.83 -9.81
C ILE A 24 -1.47 12.39 -10.26
N VAL A 25 -2.55 11.63 -10.42
CA VAL A 25 -2.50 10.25 -10.92
C VAL A 25 -3.17 10.20 -12.29
N GLN A 26 -2.40 9.84 -13.30
CA GLN A 26 -2.90 9.64 -14.66
C GLN A 26 -3.02 8.14 -14.95
N VAL A 27 -4.23 7.69 -15.29
CA VAL A 27 -4.46 6.31 -15.73
C VAL A 27 -4.02 6.22 -17.18
N VAL A 28 -3.04 5.36 -17.46
CA VAL A 28 -2.54 5.07 -18.82
C VAL A 28 -3.27 3.88 -19.41
N ASN A 29 -3.40 2.80 -18.63
CA ASN A 29 -4.14 1.60 -18.99
C ASN A 29 -4.91 1.11 -17.76
N ASP A 30 -6.10 0.54 -17.99
CA ASP A 30 -6.96 -0.01 -16.93
C ASP A 30 -7.30 -1.47 -17.24
N ASP A 31 -6.62 -2.38 -16.54
CA ASP A 31 -6.84 -3.83 -16.59
C ASP A 31 -7.20 -4.40 -15.21
N GLY A 32 -7.99 -3.67 -14.42
CA GLY A 32 -8.43 -4.11 -13.10
C GLY A 32 -7.52 -3.62 -11.96
N ALA A 33 -7.99 -3.78 -10.72
CA ALA A 33 -7.27 -3.37 -9.50
C ALA A 33 -6.74 -1.91 -9.53
N LEU A 34 -7.48 -1.02 -10.19
CA LEU A 34 -7.04 0.35 -10.48
C LEU A 34 -6.73 1.16 -9.22
N LEU A 35 -7.56 1.03 -8.18
CA LEU A 35 -7.37 1.78 -6.93
C LEU A 35 -6.12 1.33 -6.17
N PRO A 36 -5.90 0.02 -5.91
CA PRO A 36 -4.63 -0.46 -5.36
C PRO A 36 -3.39 -0.02 -6.16
N CYS A 37 -3.46 -0.10 -7.48
CA CYS A 37 -2.37 0.37 -8.35
C CYS A 37 -2.07 1.86 -8.13
N ALA A 38 -3.12 2.70 -8.13
CA ALA A 38 -2.98 4.14 -7.89
C ALA A 38 -2.39 4.48 -6.51
N ILE A 39 -2.75 3.72 -5.47
CA ILE A 39 -2.20 3.90 -4.11
C ILE A 39 -0.73 3.54 -4.08
N ASN A 40 -0.34 2.41 -4.67
CA ASN A 40 1.05 1.97 -4.72
C ASN A 40 1.92 2.96 -5.53
N ALA A 41 1.43 3.42 -6.68
CA ALA A 41 2.10 4.40 -7.52
C ALA A 41 2.28 5.75 -6.79
N ALA A 42 1.22 6.23 -6.13
CA ALA A 42 1.30 7.46 -5.35
C ALA A 42 2.25 7.34 -4.15
N CYS A 43 2.28 6.19 -3.47
CA CYS A 43 3.23 5.93 -2.38
C CYS A 43 4.68 5.97 -2.89
N ALA A 44 4.96 5.34 -4.04
CA ALA A 44 6.29 5.37 -4.64
C ALA A 44 6.69 6.81 -5.04
N ALA A 45 5.79 7.56 -5.66
CA ALA A 45 6.01 8.96 -6.03
C ALA A 45 6.25 9.88 -4.82
N LEU A 46 5.58 9.63 -3.69
CA LEU A 46 5.80 10.40 -2.46
C LEU A 46 7.18 10.14 -1.86
N VAL A 47 7.67 8.90 -1.94
CA VAL A 47 9.04 8.56 -1.51
C VAL A 47 10.06 9.22 -2.43
N ASP A 48 9.86 9.14 -3.75
CA ASP A 48 10.72 9.77 -4.75
C ASP A 48 10.78 11.30 -4.59
N ALA A 49 9.64 11.93 -4.30
CA ALA A 49 9.56 13.36 -4.01
C ALA A 49 10.12 13.76 -2.63
N GLY A 50 10.57 12.80 -1.80
CA GLY A 50 11.12 13.07 -0.47
C GLY A 50 10.10 13.58 0.54
N ILE A 51 8.80 13.29 0.35
CA ILE A 51 7.76 13.70 1.29
C ILE A 51 7.81 12.81 2.54
N PRO A 52 7.85 13.38 3.76
CA PRO A 52 7.87 12.59 4.99
C PRO A 52 6.62 11.72 5.15
N LEU A 53 6.82 10.40 5.25
CA LEU A 53 5.78 9.39 5.47
C LEU A 53 5.94 8.74 6.85
N LYS A 54 4.83 8.43 7.52
CA LYS A 54 4.81 7.65 8.77
C LYS A 54 5.25 6.21 8.55
N HIS A 55 4.79 5.63 7.44
CA HIS A 55 5.08 4.28 7.00
C HIS A 55 4.76 4.19 5.50
N LEU A 56 5.32 3.18 4.83
CA LEU A 56 4.93 2.88 3.45
C LEU A 56 3.52 2.26 3.44
N SER A 57 2.84 2.33 2.30
CA SER A 57 1.57 1.64 2.09
C SER A 57 1.68 0.65 0.95
N VAL A 58 1.14 -0.54 1.15
CA VAL A 58 1.01 -1.57 0.12
C VAL A 58 -0.45 -1.92 -0.05
N ALA A 59 -0.98 -1.67 -1.23
CA ALA A 59 -2.35 -1.95 -1.60
C ALA A 59 -2.43 -3.19 -2.50
N ILE A 60 -3.43 -4.03 -2.25
CA ILE A 60 -3.71 -5.27 -2.99
C ILE A 60 -5.21 -5.37 -3.24
N CYS A 61 -5.59 -5.92 -4.39
CA CYS A 61 -6.94 -6.37 -4.66
C CYS A 61 -7.06 -7.88 -4.41
N CYS A 62 -8.06 -8.30 -3.64
CA CYS A 62 -8.44 -9.71 -3.52
C CYS A 62 -9.83 -9.90 -4.12
N CYS A 63 -9.99 -10.85 -5.04
CA CYS A 63 -11.27 -11.26 -5.60
C CYS A 63 -11.71 -12.59 -4.99
N LEU A 64 -13.02 -12.73 -4.79
CA LEU A 64 -13.66 -13.96 -4.34
C LEU A 64 -14.47 -14.57 -5.48
N ALA A 65 -14.11 -15.80 -5.86
CA ALA A 65 -14.85 -16.60 -6.81
C ALA A 65 -16.13 -17.20 -6.20
N GLU A 66 -17.10 -17.55 -7.04
CA GLU A 66 -18.32 -18.26 -6.59
C GLU A 66 -18.01 -19.60 -5.92
N SER A 67 -16.88 -20.22 -6.28
CA SER A 67 -16.39 -21.45 -5.67
C SER A 67 -15.75 -21.26 -4.28
N GLY A 68 -15.66 -20.03 -3.77
CA GLY A 68 -14.99 -19.71 -2.49
C GLY A 68 -13.47 -19.59 -2.60
N TYR A 69 -12.90 -19.65 -3.81
CA TYR A 69 -11.47 -19.44 -4.03
C TYR A 69 -11.12 -17.94 -4.07
N VAL A 70 -10.00 -17.57 -3.45
CA VAL A 70 -9.49 -16.19 -3.41
C VAL A 70 -8.37 -15.99 -4.43
N ILE A 71 -8.58 -15.06 -5.36
CA ILE A 71 -7.59 -14.61 -6.34
C ILE A 71 -6.99 -13.28 -5.87
N LEU A 72 -5.67 -13.13 -5.99
CA LEU A 72 -4.98 -11.89 -5.69
C LEU A 72 -4.59 -11.18 -6.99
N ASP A 73 -4.74 -9.87 -7.01
CA ASP A 73 -4.46 -8.99 -8.15
C ASP A 73 -5.15 -9.43 -9.46
N PRO A 74 -6.49 -9.36 -9.51
CA PRO A 74 -7.28 -9.85 -10.62
C PRO A 74 -7.25 -8.88 -11.80
N ASN A 75 -7.34 -9.42 -13.01
CA ASN A 75 -7.53 -8.60 -14.22
C ASN A 75 -8.98 -8.08 -14.33
N LYS A 76 -9.24 -7.19 -15.29
CA LYS A 76 -10.57 -6.58 -15.47
C LYS A 76 -11.68 -7.59 -15.75
N LEU A 77 -11.36 -8.66 -16.49
CA LEU A 77 -12.33 -9.71 -16.81
C LEU A 77 -12.67 -10.56 -15.58
N GLU A 78 -11.69 -10.79 -14.70
CA GLU A 78 -11.87 -11.48 -13.43
C GLU A 78 -12.69 -10.61 -12.48
N GLU A 79 -12.35 -9.33 -12.31
CA GLU A 79 -13.09 -8.39 -11.44
C GLU A 79 -14.59 -8.32 -11.81
N GLN A 80 -14.93 -8.40 -13.11
CA GLN A 80 -16.32 -8.40 -13.59
C GLN A 80 -17.07 -9.72 -13.37
N LYS A 81 -16.37 -10.86 -13.37
CA LYS A 81 -16.98 -12.19 -13.22
C LYS A 81 -17.11 -12.63 -11.77
N MET A 82 -16.37 -12.00 -10.87
CA MET A 82 -16.27 -12.42 -9.48
C MET A 82 -17.47 -11.93 -8.67
N LYS A 83 -17.82 -12.70 -7.64
CA LYS A 83 -18.95 -12.42 -6.74
C LYS A 83 -18.72 -11.16 -5.90
N ALA A 84 -17.48 -11.00 -5.46
CA ALA A 84 -17.04 -9.91 -4.62
C ALA A 84 -15.55 -9.66 -4.79
N PHE A 85 -15.12 -8.45 -4.45
CA PHE A 85 -13.71 -8.12 -4.38
C PHE A 85 -13.48 -7.10 -3.27
N VAL A 86 -12.24 -7.05 -2.79
CA VAL A 86 -11.82 -6.18 -1.71
C VAL A 86 -10.48 -5.55 -2.03
N TYR A 87 -10.43 -4.23 -1.85
CA TYR A 87 -9.19 -3.49 -1.87
C TYR A 87 -8.68 -3.36 -0.44
N LEU A 88 -7.50 -3.91 -0.19
CA LEU A 88 -6.85 -3.90 1.12
C LEU A 88 -5.56 -3.10 1.03
N VAL A 89 -5.40 -2.15 1.94
CA VAL A 89 -4.19 -1.33 2.06
C VAL A 89 -3.54 -1.61 3.40
N PHE A 90 -2.36 -2.19 3.36
CA PHE A 90 -1.58 -2.55 4.53
C PHE A 90 -0.51 -1.49 4.81
N PRO A 91 -0.29 -1.15 6.08
CA PRO A 91 0.87 -0.38 6.46
C PRO A 91 2.12 -1.26 6.40
N ASN A 92 3.21 -0.69 5.90
CA ASN A 92 4.51 -1.31 5.90
C ASN A 92 5.48 -0.45 6.73
N PRO A 93 5.71 -0.80 8.01
CA PRO A 93 6.59 0.00 8.87
C PRO A 93 8.04 -0.03 8.37
N ILE A 94 8.74 1.09 8.55
CA ILE A 94 10.14 1.31 8.12
C ILE A 94 11.14 0.63 9.09
N LEU A 95 10.65 -0.11 10.09
CA LEU A 95 11.42 -0.73 11.20
C LEU A 95 12.54 -1.70 10.79
N SER A 96 12.82 -1.91 9.51
CA SER A 96 13.98 -2.66 9.01
C SER A 96 15.17 -1.78 8.58
N VAL A 97 15.18 -0.47 8.87
CA VAL A 97 16.29 0.45 8.50
C VAL A 97 16.91 1.18 9.71
N LEU A 98 16.32 1.10 10.90
CA LEU A 98 16.94 1.67 12.12
C LEU A 98 17.16 0.57 13.16
N PRO A 99 18.32 0.55 13.84
CA PRO A 99 18.59 -0.41 14.90
C PRO A 99 17.57 -0.23 16.04
N GLU A 100 17.31 -1.33 16.74
CA GLU A 100 16.23 -1.63 17.69
C GLU A 100 16.00 -0.65 18.88
N GLY A 101 16.60 0.55 18.87
CA GLY A 101 16.59 1.50 19.99
C GLY A 101 15.63 2.68 19.90
N SER A 102 14.76 2.79 18.88
CA SER A 102 13.87 3.96 18.71
C SER A 102 12.37 3.64 18.76
N LEU A 103 11.94 2.88 19.76
CA LEU A 103 10.54 2.82 20.15
C LEU A 103 10.34 3.56 21.47
N GLN A 104 9.92 4.83 21.41
CA GLN A 104 9.12 5.45 22.48
C GLN A 104 8.19 6.52 21.91
N VAL A 105 7.02 6.13 21.40
CA VAL A 105 5.73 6.82 21.64
C VAL A 105 4.64 5.74 21.55
N GLY A 106 3.84 5.58 22.61
CA GLY A 106 2.88 4.49 22.79
C GLY A 106 1.80 4.37 21.70
N GLY A 107 2.06 3.54 20.71
CA GLY A 107 1.07 3.00 19.79
C GLY A 107 1.26 1.48 19.69
N GLU A 108 0.16 0.75 19.74
CA GLU A 108 0.10 -0.71 19.57
C GLU A 108 0.95 -1.18 18.37
N PRO A 109 1.59 -2.37 18.45
CA PRO A 109 2.41 -2.90 17.36
C PRO A 109 1.60 -2.98 16.06
N MET A 110 2.06 -2.25 15.04
CA MET A 110 1.43 -2.09 13.72
C MET A 110 1.38 -3.38 12.87
N GLU A 111 1.84 -4.50 13.41
CA GLU A 111 2.05 -5.78 12.71
C GLU A 111 0.76 -6.32 12.04
N HIS A 112 -0.40 -5.93 12.57
CA HIS A 112 -1.72 -6.37 12.08
C HIS A 112 -2.62 -5.23 11.58
N GLY A 113 -2.09 -4.03 11.37
CA GLY A 113 -2.88 -2.88 10.91
C GLY A 113 -3.45 -3.02 9.50
N ILE A 114 -4.55 -2.32 9.24
CA ILE A 114 -5.12 -2.05 7.90
C ILE A 114 -5.36 -0.54 7.83
N ILE A 115 -4.85 0.12 6.79
CA ILE A 115 -5.07 1.56 6.58
C ILE A 115 -6.45 1.80 5.95
N THR A 116 -6.80 0.98 4.96
CA THR A 116 -8.03 1.13 4.20
C THR A 116 -8.47 -0.25 3.72
N SER A 117 -9.76 -0.52 3.90
CA SER A 117 -10.43 -1.70 3.36
C SER A 117 -11.69 -1.24 2.66
N VAL A 118 -11.86 -1.64 1.41
CA VAL A 118 -13.06 -1.31 0.63
C VAL A 118 -13.56 -2.58 -0.04
N THR A 119 -14.72 -3.03 0.40
CA THR A 119 -15.37 -4.24 -0.10
C THR A 119 -16.43 -3.86 -1.15
N HIS A 120 -16.50 -4.66 -2.21
CA HIS A 120 -17.50 -4.55 -3.26
C HIS A 120 -18.13 -5.92 -3.51
N GLY A 121 -19.41 -5.93 -3.86
CA GLY A 121 -20.18 -7.15 -4.03
C GLY A 121 -20.60 -7.77 -2.70
N VAL A 122 -20.95 -9.06 -2.72
CA VAL A 122 -21.49 -9.79 -1.57
C VAL A 122 -20.41 -10.70 -0.98
N MET A 123 -19.88 -10.33 0.18
CA MET A 123 -18.82 -11.06 0.87
C MET A 123 -19.23 -11.36 2.31
N SER A 124 -19.06 -12.60 2.75
CA SER A 124 -19.26 -12.99 4.14
C SER A 124 -18.08 -12.51 5.01
N VAL A 125 -18.26 -12.54 6.34
CA VAL A 125 -17.18 -12.18 7.27
C VAL A 125 -16.03 -13.18 7.15
N ASP A 126 -16.32 -14.47 7.02
CA ASP A 126 -15.30 -15.52 6.88
C ASP A 126 -14.51 -15.36 5.58
N ASP A 127 -15.19 -15.06 4.47
CA ASP A 127 -14.54 -14.79 3.19
C ASP A 127 -13.66 -13.53 3.25
N TYR A 128 -14.12 -12.49 3.94
CA TYR A 128 -13.35 -11.27 4.14
C TYR A 128 -12.07 -11.54 4.95
N LEU A 129 -12.16 -12.28 6.05
CA LEU A 129 -11.02 -12.66 6.87
C LEU A 129 -10.03 -13.55 6.09
N HIS A 130 -10.55 -14.46 5.27
CA HIS A 130 -9.73 -15.28 4.38
C HIS A 130 -9.00 -14.43 3.32
N CYS A 131 -9.68 -13.46 2.71
CA CYS A 131 -9.06 -12.48 1.80
C CYS A 131 -8.00 -11.63 2.51
N LEU A 132 -8.25 -11.27 3.77
CA LEU A 132 -7.34 -10.48 4.59
C LEU A 132 -6.04 -11.22 4.88
N GLU A 133 -6.13 -12.49 5.28
CA GLU A 133 -4.96 -13.34 5.56
C GLU A 133 -4.11 -13.54 4.30
N ARG A 134 -4.75 -13.88 3.18
CA ARG A 134 -4.10 -14.04 1.87
C ARG A 134 -3.48 -12.74 1.37
N GLY A 135 -4.21 -11.64 1.50
CA GLY A 135 -3.74 -10.30 1.15
C GLY A 135 -2.53 -9.88 1.98
N ARG A 136 -2.52 -10.15 3.29
CA ARG A 136 -1.38 -9.87 4.18
C ARG A 136 -0.13 -10.67 3.80
N ALA A 137 -0.30 -11.96 3.49
CA ALA A 137 0.82 -12.79 3.06
C ALA A 137 1.44 -12.27 1.74
N ALA A 138 0.62 -11.78 0.81
CA ALA A 138 1.11 -11.19 -0.44
C ALA A 138 1.70 -9.78 -0.25
N SER A 139 1.17 -8.99 0.69
CA SER A 139 1.68 -7.64 0.96
C SER A 139 3.09 -7.66 1.53
N ALA A 140 3.49 -8.70 2.24
CA ALA A 140 4.88 -8.90 2.66
C ALA A 140 5.85 -8.93 1.45
N LYS A 141 5.50 -9.69 0.40
CA LYS A 141 6.34 -9.78 -0.82
C LYS A 141 6.40 -8.45 -1.58
N LEU A 142 5.25 -7.78 -1.72
CA LEU A 142 5.20 -6.46 -2.38
C LEU A 142 5.93 -5.39 -1.57
N SER A 143 5.87 -5.47 -0.25
CA SER A 143 6.63 -4.60 0.67
C SER A 143 8.13 -4.73 0.44
N ASP A 144 8.63 -5.96 0.30
CA ASP A 144 10.04 -6.21 0.02
C ASP A 144 10.46 -5.72 -1.36
N PHE A 145 9.60 -5.90 -2.37
CA PHE A 145 9.82 -5.35 -3.70
C PHE A 145 9.92 -3.82 -3.67
N LEU A 146 8.96 -3.15 -3.02
CA LEU A 146 8.95 -1.69 -2.87
C LEU A 146 10.22 -1.20 -2.16
N ARG A 147 10.63 -1.85 -1.07
CA ARG A 147 11.88 -1.50 -0.37
C ARG A 147 13.09 -1.60 -1.28
N ARG A 148 13.25 -2.70 -2.01
CA ARG A 148 14.38 -2.91 -2.93
C ARG A 148 14.38 -1.89 -4.06
N SER A 149 13.22 -1.65 -4.66
CA SER A 149 13.07 -0.70 -5.76
C SER A 149 13.36 0.73 -5.35
N LEU A 150 13.02 1.12 -4.11
CA LEU A 150 13.28 2.46 -3.59
C LEU A 150 14.74 2.62 -3.14
N GLN A 151 15.36 1.55 -2.59
CA GLN A 151 16.78 1.56 -2.23
C GLN A 151 17.71 1.66 -3.44
N SER A 152 17.38 1.01 -4.57
CA SER A 152 18.19 1.07 -5.79
C SER A 152 18.19 2.44 -6.47
N GLN A 153 17.26 3.32 -6.11
CA GLN A 153 17.14 4.68 -6.66
C GLN A 153 17.96 5.71 -5.88
N LEU A 154 18.52 5.36 -4.72
CA LEU A 154 19.48 6.20 -4.02
C LEU A 154 20.80 6.19 -4.82
N PRO A 155 21.32 7.36 -5.25
CA PRO A 155 22.62 7.42 -5.91
C PRO A 155 23.66 6.77 -5.00
N SER A 156 24.46 5.87 -5.55
CA SER A 156 25.74 5.53 -4.94
C SER A 156 26.59 6.80 -4.98
N ASP A 157 26.48 7.65 -3.96
CA ASP A 157 27.43 8.72 -3.68
C ASP A 157 28.77 8.10 -3.25
N SER A 158 29.41 7.37 -4.16
CA SER A 158 30.85 7.19 -4.12
C SER A 158 31.45 8.52 -4.57
N SER A 159 31.54 9.44 -3.62
CA SER A 159 32.41 10.61 -3.70
C SER A 159 33.85 10.12 -3.94
N LYS A 160 34.21 9.94 -5.22
CA LYS A 160 35.59 10.01 -5.66
C LYS A 160 35.94 11.49 -5.74
N ALA A 161 36.20 12.10 -4.59
CA ALA A 161 36.99 13.32 -4.54
C ALA A 161 38.44 12.92 -4.81
N GLY A 162 38.88 13.15 -6.05
CA GLY A 162 40.29 13.28 -6.42
C GLY A 162 40.68 14.75 -6.42
#